data_AF-A0A8W8HS36-F1
#
_entry.id   AF-A0A8W8HS36-F1
#
_cell.length_a   1.000
_cell.length_b   1.000
_cell.length_c   1.000
_cell.angle_alpha   90.00
_cell.angle_beta   90.00
_cell.angle_gamma   90.00
#
_symmetry.space_group_name_H-M   'P 1'
#
loop_
_entity.id
_entity.type
_entity.pdbx_description
1 polymer ?
#
loop_
_entity_poly.entity_id
_entity_poly.type
_entity_poly.pdbx_seq_one_letter_code
_entity_poly.pdbx_strand_id
1 'polypeptide(L)'
;MYIESVHPFRTSFVYSNLNYALVTYISENLGGKSLEDLIKEELFQPQGMDSSTFASTTPDFSKVASGYRNGPGSRLVPVSHALTRRMPYIESVHPFRTSFVYSNLNYALVTYISENLGGKSLEDLIKEELFQPQGMDSSTFASTTPDFPKVASGYRNGPGSRLVPVSHALTRKWAIWAGSNSVMTNGIDYAKWMNFHLNDGKDK
;
A
#
# COMPACT_ATOMS: atom_id res chain seq x y z
N MET A 1 -23.37 13.58 22.16
CA MET A 1 -22.33 12.53 22.16
C MET A 1 -21.00 13.24 22.02
N TYR A 2 -20.33 13.51 23.15
CA TYR A 2 -19.02 14.17 23.17
C TYR A 2 -17.96 13.11 22.95
N ILE A 3 -17.17 13.24 21.88
CA ILE A 3 -15.93 12.48 21.75
C ILE A 3 -14.90 13.27 22.54
N GLU A 4 -14.58 12.82 23.75
CA GLU A 4 -13.40 13.31 24.46
C GLU A 4 -12.17 13.01 23.60
N SER A 5 -11.37 14.04 23.33
CA SER A 5 -10.07 13.84 22.68
C SER A 5 -9.22 12.99 23.61
N VAL A 6 -8.89 11.77 23.19
CA VAL A 6 -8.12 10.78 23.97
C VAL A 6 -6.72 11.30 24.36
N HIS A 7 -6.27 12.40 23.76
CA HIS A 7 -5.00 13.04 24.06
C HIS A 7 -5.08 14.57 24.01
N PRO A 8 -4.42 15.29 24.94
CA PRO A 8 -4.20 16.72 24.82
C PRO A 8 -3.51 17.10 23.49
N PHE A 9 -3.75 18.31 23.02
CA PHE A 9 -3.11 18.84 21.82
C PHE A 9 -1.58 18.76 21.94
N ARG A 10 -0.92 18.15 20.93
CA ARG A 10 0.54 17.91 20.82
C ARG A 10 1.16 16.88 21.77
N THR A 11 0.39 16.11 22.54
CA THR A 11 0.97 15.09 23.43
C THR A 11 1.08 13.70 22.78
N SER A 12 0.47 13.50 21.62
CA SER A 12 0.63 12.26 20.85
C SER A 12 0.45 12.50 19.36
N PHE A 13 1.11 11.68 18.56
CA PHE A 13 0.89 11.60 17.12
C PHE A 13 -0.24 10.60 16.84
N VAL A 14 -1.30 11.05 16.18
CA VAL A 14 -2.39 10.18 15.72
C VAL A 14 -2.44 10.24 14.20
N TYR A 15 -2.21 9.09 13.56
CA TYR A 15 -2.30 8.97 12.11
C TYR A 15 -3.74 9.24 11.65
N SER A 16 -3.91 10.18 10.72
CA SER A 16 -5.20 10.50 10.10
C SER A 16 -5.01 10.86 8.63
N ASN A 17 -5.43 9.96 7.74
CA ASN A 17 -5.44 10.22 6.30
C ASN A 17 -6.22 11.50 5.95
N LEU A 18 -7.31 11.77 6.66
CA LEU A 18 -8.13 12.97 6.46
C LEU A 18 -7.35 14.24 6.82
N ASN A 19 -6.59 14.22 7.91
CA ASN A 19 -5.78 15.39 8.30
C ASN A 19 -4.67 15.64 7.27
N TYR A 20 -4.04 14.59 6.76
CA TYR A 20 -3.05 14.73 5.68
C TYR A 20 -3.68 15.26 4.39
N ALA A 21 -4.88 14.81 4.03
CA ALA A 21 -5.62 15.35 2.88
C ALA A 21 -5.96 16.84 3.07
N LEU A 22 -6.39 17.23 4.28
CA LEU A 22 -6.69 18.63 4.61
C LEU A 22 -5.44 19.50 4.56
N VAL A 23 -4.32 19.06 5.16
CA VAL A 23 -3.05 19.78 5.11
C VAL A 23 -2.55 19.90 3.67
N THR A 24 -2.64 18.83 2.88
CA THR A 24 -2.34 18.84 1.44
C THR A 24 -3.12 19.94 0.73
N TYR A 25 -4.45 19.95 0.90
CA TYR A 25 -5.32 20.94 0.28
C TYR A 25 -4.99 22.38 0.70
N ILE A 26 -4.74 22.62 1.99
CA ILE A 26 -4.35 23.95 2.49
C ILE A 26 -3.00 24.36 1.90
N SER A 27 -2.00 23.48 1.93
CA SER A 27 -0.66 23.74 1.38
C SER A 27 -0.71 24.06 -0.12
N GLU A 28 -1.46 23.29 -0.90
CA GLU A 28 -1.61 23.52 -2.34
C GLU A 28 -2.29 24.86 -2.64
N ASN A 29 -3.34 25.21 -1.88
CA ASN A 29 -4.02 26.50 -2.04
C ASN A 29 -3.15 27.70 -1.65
N LEU A 30 -2.39 27.59 -0.55
CA LEU A 30 -1.53 28.68 -0.09
C LEU A 30 -0.29 28.83 -0.99
N GLY A 31 0.27 27.71 -1.45
CA GLY A 31 1.49 27.69 -2.26
C GLY A 31 1.25 27.85 -3.77
N GLY A 32 0.00 27.71 -4.24
CA GLY A 32 -0.35 27.83 -5.66
C GLY A 32 0.27 26.75 -6.56
N LYS A 33 0.77 25.66 -5.99
CA LYS A 33 1.48 24.56 -6.65
C LYS A 33 1.04 23.22 -6.04
N SER A 34 1.38 22.11 -6.68
CA SER A 34 1.14 20.77 -6.11
C SER A 34 1.93 20.56 -4.82
N LEU A 35 1.43 19.71 -3.92
CA LEU A 35 2.15 19.39 -2.69
C LEU A 35 3.53 18.79 -3.00
N GLU A 36 3.65 17.98 -4.05
CA GLU A 36 4.94 17.42 -4.45
C GLU A 36 5.96 18.49 -4.88
N ASP A 37 5.52 19.55 -5.56
CA ASP A 37 6.40 20.66 -5.95
C ASP A 37 6.79 21.50 -4.73
N LEU A 38 5.84 21.76 -3.82
CA LEU A 38 6.12 22.47 -2.58
C LEU A 38 7.13 21.72 -1.72
N ILE A 39 7.00 20.39 -1.55
CA ILE A 39 7.98 19.62 -0.78
C ILE A 39 9.35 19.59 -1.48
N LYS A 40 9.40 19.54 -2.81
CA LYS A 40 10.67 19.61 -3.54
C LYS A 40 11.39 20.94 -3.29
N GLU A 41 10.67 22.05 -3.40
CA GLU A 41 11.19 23.41 -3.27
C GLU A 41 11.55 23.76 -1.83
N GLU A 42 10.67 23.45 -0.88
CA GLU A 42 10.80 23.88 0.51
C GLU A 42 11.61 22.91 1.39
N LEU A 43 11.71 21.63 1.00
CA LEU A 43 12.39 20.60 1.80
C LEU A 43 13.55 19.93 1.06
N PHE A 44 13.32 19.40 -0.13
CA PHE A 44 14.36 18.58 -0.78
C PHE A 44 15.53 19.44 -1.28
N GLN A 45 15.26 20.53 -2.00
CA GLN A 45 16.29 21.40 -2.57
C GLN A 45 17.17 22.05 -1.49
N PRO A 46 16.63 22.67 -0.41
CA PRO A 46 17.45 23.32 0.60
C PRO A 46 18.34 22.36 1.38
N GLN A 47 17.91 21.09 1.49
CA GLN A 47 18.63 20.04 2.21
C GLN A 47 19.53 19.20 1.29
N GLY A 48 19.60 19.52 -0.01
CA GLY A 48 20.39 18.76 -0.98
C GLY A 48 19.92 17.31 -1.17
N MET A 49 18.63 17.01 -0.96
CA MET A 49 18.04 15.66 -1.06
C MET A 49 17.78 15.25 -2.51
N ASP A 50 18.82 15.20 -3.33
CA ASP A 50 18.80 14.95 -4.79
C ASP A 50 18.34 13.54 -5.23
N SER A 51 18.21 12.61 -4.28
CA SER A 51 17.73 11.23 -4.47
C SER A 51 16.32 10.99 -3.93
N SER A 52 15.68 12.04 -3.38
CA SER A 52 14.30 11.99 -2.88
C SER A 52 13.32 12.49 -3.94
N THR A 53 12.22 11.77 -4.13
CA THR A 53 11.19 12.12 -5.13
C THR A 53 9.85 11.50 -4.77
N PHE A 54 8.80 11.86 -5.51
CA PHE A 54 7.47 11.29 -5.36
C PHE A 54 7.17 10.29 -6.46
N ALA A 55 6.62 9.14 -6.08
CA ALA A 55 6.25 8.10 -7.04
C ALA A 55 5.19 8.57 -8.06
N SER A 56 4.40 9.60 -7.71
CA SER A 56 3.41 10.24 -8.57
C SER A 56 4.01 11.15 -9.65
N THR A 57 5.24 11.63 -9.48
CA THR A 57 5.85 12.64 -10.36
C THR A 57 7.18 12.21 -10.98
N THR A 58 7.80 11.14 -10.50
CA THR A 58 9.12 10.72 -11.02
C THR A 58 8.99 9.79 -12.23
N PRO A 59 9.55 10.16 -13.40
CA PRO A 59 9.63 9.25 -14.54
C PRO A 59 10.77 8.22 -14.37
N ASP A 60 11.77 8.55 -13.55
CA ASP A 60 12.93 7.72 -13.27
C ASP A 60 13.01 7.41 -11.76
N PHE A 61 13.22 6.14 -11.44
CA PHE A 61 13.37 5.64 -10.09
C PHE A 61 14.78 5.12 -9.81
N SER A 62 15.70 5.24 -10.76
CA SER A 62 17.07 4.72 -10.68
C SER A 62 17.85 5.24 -9.46
N LYS A 63 17.58 6.49 -9.06
CA LYS A 63 18.22 7.16 -7.92
C LYS A 63 17.44 7.04 -6.61
N VAL A 64 16.22 6.52 -6.66
CA VAL A 64 15.40 6.36 -5.45
C VAL A 64 15.88 5.13 -4.70
N ALA A 65 15.86 5.21 -3.37
CA ALA A 65 16.15 4.07 -2.52
C ALA A 65 15.31 2.86 -2.96
N SER A 66 15.99 1.89 -3.57
CA SER A 66 15.38 0.65 -4.01
C SER A 66 15.26 -0.26 -2.79
N GLY A 67 14.04 -0.65 -2.43
CA GLY A 67 13.79 -1.62 -1.36
C GLY A 67 14.29 -3.03 -1.67
N TYR A 68 15.02 -3.25 -2.76
CA TYR A 68 15.34 -4.56 -3.33
C TYR A 68 16.84 -4.83 -3.45
N ARG A 69 17.18 -6.13 -3.41
CA ARG A 69 18.35 -6.69 -4.10
C ARG A 69 17.80 -7.56 -5.23
N ASN A 70 18.36 -7.45 -6.44
CA ASN A 70 18.06 -8.38 -7.52
C ASN A 70 18.51 -9.80 -7.10
N GLY A 71 17.58 -10.75 -7.07
CA GLY A 71 17.93 -12.16 -7.01
C GLY A 71 18.38 -12.69 -8.38
N PRO A 72 18.98 -13.89 -8.46
CA PRO A 72 19.26 -14.54 -9.74
C PRO A 72 17.97 -14.63 -10.58
N GLY A 73 18.05 -14.22 -11.85
CA GLY A 73 16.94 -14.33 -12.81
C GLY A 73 15.85 -13.26 -12.71
N SER A 74 16.17 -12.04 -12.25
CA SER A 74 15.21 -10.91 -12.21
C SER A 74 14.02 -11.15 -11.27
N ARG A 75 14.13 -12.09 -10.34
CA ARG A 75 13.11 -12.33 -9.31
C ARG A 75 13.26 -11.24 -8.25
N LEU A 76 12.22 -10.41 -8.10
CA LEU A 76 12.11 -9.51 -6.96
C LEU A 76 12.04 -10.39 -5.70
N VAL A 77 13.02 -10.25 -4.79
CA VAL A 77 12.94 -10.88 -3.47
C VAL A 77 11.88 -10.11 -2.67
N PRO A 78 10.83 -10.76 -2.13
CA PRO A 78 9.78 -10.08 -1.40
C PRO A 78 10.31 -9.23 -0.24
N VAL A 79 9.71 -8.06 -0.06
CA VAL A 79 10.11 -7.05 0.94
C VAL A 79 9.95 -7.56 2.38
N SER A 80 9.20 -8.65 2.56
CA SER A 80 9.00 -9.37 3.81
C SER A 80 10.31 -9.61 4.58
N HIS A 81 11.41 -9.94 3.88
CA HIS A 81 12.73 -10.16 4.49
C HIS A 81 13.49 -8.89 4.91
N ALA A 82 13.27 -7.76 4.23
CA ALA A 82 13.91 -6.49 4.58
C ALA A 82 13.14 -5.74 5.68
N LEU A 83 11.83 -5.92 5.72
CA LEU A 83 10.96 -5.43 6.80
C LEU A 83 11.31 -6.06 8.13
N THR A 84 11.40 -7.39 8.18
CA THR A 84 11.63 -8.12 9.44
C THR A 84 12.94 -7.71 10.12
N ARG A 85 13.97 -7.35 9.35
CA ARG A 85 15.22 -6.78 9.90
C ARG A 85 15.08 -5.36 10.46
N ARG A 86 14.11 -4.59 9.98
CA ARG A 86 13.88 -3.19 10.38
C ARG A 86 12.79 -3.03 11.43
N MET A 87 11.85 -3.96 11.52
CA MET A 87 10.75 -3.93 12.49
C MET A 87 11.20 -3.74 13.95
N PRO A 88 12.33 -4.32 14.42
CA PRO A 88 12.81 -4.07 15.78
C PRO A 88 13.17 -2.61 16.09
N TYR A 89 13.42 -1.79 15.08
CA TYR A 89 13.75 -0.37 15.24
C TYR A 89 12.54 0.56 15.14
N ILE A 90 11.34 0.01 14.91
CA ILE A 90 10.11 0.81 14.85
C ILE A 90 9.63 1.05 16.28
N GLU A 91 9.61 2.31 16.71
CA GLU A 91 9.03 2.70 17.99
C GLU A 91 7.50 2.58 17.94
N SER A 92 6.93 1.99 19.00
CA SER A 92 5.49 1.87 19.13
C SER A 92 4.88 3.20 19.58
N VAL A 93 3.83 3.64 18.88
CA VAL A 93 3.08 4.86 19.25
C VAL A 93 2.25 4.69 20.52
N HIS A 94 1.93 3.45 20.89
CA HIS A 94 1.21 3.10 22.12
C HIS A 94 1.86 1.89 22.80
N PRO A 95 1.70 1.71 24.12
CA PRO A 95 2.10 0.48 24.78
C PRO A 95 1.46 -0.77 24.14
N PHE A 96 2.10 -1.92 24.32
CA PHE A 96 1.62 -3.16 23.74
C PHE A 96 0.20 -3.51 24.23
N ARG A 97 -0.71 -3.81 23.29
CA ARG A 97 -2.11 -4.21 23.52
C ARG A 97 -3.00 -3.16 24.23
N THR A 98 -2.59 -1.90 24.29
CA THR A 98 -3.43 -0.84 24.90
C THR A 98 -4.26 -0.07 23.88
N SER A 99 -3.97 -0.21 22.59
CA SER A 99 -4.69 0.50 21.53
C SER A 99 -4.68 -0.28 20.22
N PHE A 100 -5.71 -0.06 19.41
CA PHE A 100 -5.74 -0.55 18.03
C PHE A 100 -5.07 0.47 17.11
N VAL A 101 -4.11 0.02 16.30
CA VAL A 101 -3.43 0.83 15.28
C VAL A 101 -3.49 0.11 13.96
N TYR A 102 -4.14 0.72 12.97
CA TYR A 102 -4.13 0.20 11.60
C TYR A 102 -2.71 0.34 11.03
N SER A 103 -2.17 -0.75 10.47
CA SER A 103 -0.83 -0.78 9.90
C SER A 103 -0.75 -1.77 8.75
N ASN A 104 -0.45 -1.25 7.55
CA ASN A 104 -0.13 -2.09 6.39
C ASN A 104 1.13 -2.95 6.63
N LEU A 105 2.04 -2.49 7.51
CA LEU A 105 3.24 -3.25 7.85
C LEU A 105 2.90 -4.55 8.59
N ASN A 106 1.81 -4.57 9.35
CA ASN A 106 1.36 -5.81 10.01
C ASN A 106 0.90 -6.84 8.98
N TYR A 107 0.20 -6.42 7.93
CA TYR A 107 -0.20 -7.31 6.82
C TYR A 107 1.01 -7.78 5.99
N ALA A 108 2.04 -6.94 5.85
CA ALA A 108 3.31 -7.36 5.26
C ALA A 108 4.06 -8.39 6.14
N LEU A 109 3.97 -8.29 7.47
CA LEU A 109 4.49 -9.32 8.38
C LEU A 109 3.69 -10.62 8.26
N VAL A 110 2.36 -10.56 8.15
CA VAL A 110 1.54 -11.75 7.91
C VAL A 110 1.93 -12.41 6.58
N THR A 111 2.14 -11.61 5.52
CA THR A 111 2.67 -12.09 4.23
C THR A 111 3.95 -12.91 4.43
N TYR A 112 4.93 -12.35 5.15
CA TYR A 112 6.20 -13.04 5.45
C TYR A 112 5.99 -14.39 6.13
N ILE A 113 5.14 -14.42 7.16
CA ILE A 113 4.88 -15.62 7.95
C ILE A 113 4.19 -16.67 7.09
N SER A 114 3.17 -16.27 6.32
CA SER A 114 2.46 -17.16 5.40
C SER A 114 3.39 -17.76 4.34
N GLU A 115 4.26 -16.96 3.72
CA GLU A 115 5.24 -17.44 2.74
C GLU A 115 6.20 -18.46 3.34
N ASN A 116 6.71 -18.18 4.55
CA ASN A 116 7.63 -19.10 5.25
C ASN A 116 6.95 -20.41 5.66
N LEU A 117 5.71 -20.36 6.15
CA LEU A 117 4.98 -21.54 6.58
C LEU A 117 4.48 -22.37 5.39
N GLY A 118 4.03 -21.71 4.32
CA GLY A 118 3.47 -22.35 3.14
C GLY A 118 4.51 -22.75 2.08
N GLY A 119 5.74 -22.24 2.15
CA GLY A 119 6.81 -22.54 1.20
C GLY A 119 6.57 -22.02 -0.23
N LYS A 120 5.62 -21.11 -0.41
CA LYS A 120 5.20 -20.51 -1.69
C LYS A 120 5.01 -18.99 -1.52
N SER A 121 4.85 -18.26 -2.63
CA SER A 121 4.50 -16.85 -2.56
C SER A 121 3.09 -16.67 -1.96
N LEU A 122 2.81 -15.53 -1.32
CA LEU A 122 1.46 -15.27 -0.80
C LEU A 122 0.42 -15.30 -1.93
N GLU A 123 0.76 -14.81 -3.11
CA GLU A 123 -0.10 -14.83 -4.27
C GLU A 123 -0.48 -16.25 -4.68
N ASP A 124 0.47 -17.18 -4.69
CA ASP A 124 0.22 -18.58 -4.99
C ASP A 124 -0.63 -19.23 -3.89
N LEU A 125 -0.32 -18.98 -2.62
CA LEU A 125 -1.08 -19.51 -1.48
C LEU A 125 -2.54 -19.04 -1.52
N ILE A 126 -2.81 -17.75 -1.72
CA ILE A 126 -4.18 -17.24 -1.80
C ILE A 126 -4.87 -17.78 -3.06
N LYS A 127 -4.15 -17.90 -4.17
CA LYS A 127 -4.75 -18.45 -5.39
C LYS A 127 -5.20 -19.90 -5.20
N GLU A 128 -4.36 -20.73 -4.60
CA GLU A 128 -4.60 -22.16 -4.39
C GLU A 128 -5.60 -22.44 -3.26
N GLU A 129 -5.47 -21.74 -2.12
CA GLU A 129 -6.25 -22.02 -0.91
C GLU A 129 -7.54 -21.21 -0.82
N LEU A 130 -7.69 -20.15 -1.63
CA LEU A 130 -8.87 -19.29 -1.59
C LEU A 130 -9.51 -19.07 -2.95
N PHE A 131 -8.79 -18.55 -3.94
CA PHE A 131 -9.45 -18.19 -5.20
C PHE A 131 -9.95 -19.42 -5.97
N GLN A 132 -9.15 -20.47 -6.07
CA GLN A 132 -9.53 -21.69 -6.79
C GLN A 132 -10.70 -22.44 -6.13
N PRO A 133 -10.70 -22.72 -4.81
CA PRO A 133 -11.82 -23.39 -4.15
C PRO A 133 -13.15 -22.61 -4.27
N GLN A 134 -13.09 -21.28 -4.21
CA GLN A 134 -14.27 -20.42 -4.36
C GLN A 134 -14.67 -20.18 -5.82
N GLY A 135 -13.91 -20.68 -6.80
CA GLY A 135 -14.11 -20.39 -8.22
C GLY A 135 -13.96 -18.90 -8.56
N MET A 136 -13.11 -18.15 -7.86
CA MET A 136 -12.81 -16.73 -8.10
C MET A 136 -11.81 -16.53 -9.25
N ASP A 137 -12.16 -17.02 -10.44
CA ASP A 137 -11.25 -17.18 -11.60
C ASP A 137 -10.70 -15.86 -12.18
N SER A 138 -11.33 -14.72 -11.87
CA SER A 138 -10.88 -13.40 -12.32
C SER A 138 -10.07 -12.66 -11.26
N SER A 139 -9.96 -13.21 -10.05
CA SER A 139 -9.23 -12.59 -8.96
C SER A 139 -7.73 -12.87 -9.09
N THR A 140 -6.93 -11.82 -8.92
CA THR A 140 -5.49 -11.84 -9.18
C THR A 140 -4.78 -10.81 -8.30
N PHE A 141 -3.49 -10.59 -8.55
CA PHE A 141 -2.69 -9.63 -7.81
C PHE A 141 -2.01 -8.64 -8.75
N ALA A 142 -1.93 -7.38 -8.33
CA ALA A 142 -1.25 -6.31 -9.07
C ALA A 142 0.26 -6.54 -9.19
N SER A 143 0.84 -7.33 -8.29
CA SER A 143 2.23 -7.76 -8.33
C SER A 143 2.50 -8.76 -9.47
N THR A 144 1.53 -9.62 -9.82
CA THR A 144 1.74 -10.76 -10.74
C THR A 144 0.91 -10.70 -12.03
N THR A 145 -0.16 -9.88 -12.10
CA THR A 145 -1.00 -9.81 -13.31
C THR A 145 -0.16 -9.35 -14.52
N PRO A 146 -0.18 -10.03 -15.67
CA PRO A 146 0.53 -9.58 -16.87
C PRO A 146 -0.28 -8.49 -17.57
N ASP A 147 0.36 -7.36 -17.93
CA ASP A 147 -0.17 -6.28 -18.78
C ASP A 147 -1.54 -5.67 -18.43
N PHE A 148 -2.15 -6.03 -17.29
CA PHE A 148 -3.40 -5.48 -16.78
C PHE A 148 -4.58 -5.46 -17.79
N PRO A 149 -4.78 -6.49 -18.65
CA PRO A 149 -5.65 -6.43 -19.84
C PRO A 149 -7.14 -6.22 -19.53
N LYS A 150 -7.57 -6.53 -18.31
CA LYS A 150 -8.97 -6.37 -17.83
C LYS A 150 -9.04 -5.62 -16.51
N VAL A 151 -7.95 -4.97 -16.10
CA VAL A 151 -7.93 -4.19 -14.86
C VAL A 151 -8.34 -2.77 -15.18
N ALA A 152 -9.30 -2.24 -14.43
CA ALA A 152 -9.72 -0.86 -14.55
C ALA A 152 -8.57 0.09 -14.18
N SER A 153 -8.42 1.18 -14.94
CA SER A 153 -7.47 2.24 -14.57
C SER A 153 -7.97 3.00 -13.34
N GLY A 154 -7.12 3.12 -12.33
CA GLY A 154 -7.35 4.05 -11.22
C GLY A 154 -7.17 5.49 -11.68
N TYR A 155 -7.87 6.43 -11.04
CA TYR A 155 -7.72 7.87 -11.30
C TYR A 155 -7.45 8.60 -9.99
N ARG A 156 -6.62 9.64 -10.07
CA ARG A 156 -6.34 10.56 -8.95
C ARG A 156 -6.70 11.98 -9.34
N ASN A 157 -6.91 12.83 -8.34
CA ASN A 157 -6.99 14.27 -8.58
C ASN A 157 -5.63 14.78 -9.06
N GLY A 158 -5.65 15.50 -10.17
CA GLY A 158 -4.55 16.30 -10.68
C GLY A 158 -4.85 17.79 -10.56
N PRO A 159 -4.00 18.64 -11.18
CA PRO A 159 -4.17 20.09 -11.16
C PRO A 159 -5.57 20.53 -11.57
N GLY A 160 -6.14 21.47 -10.82
CA GLY A 160 -7.49 21.98 -11.06
C GLY A 160 -8.60 20.92 -10.87
N SER A 161 -8.38 19.94 -9.99
CA SER A 161 -9.33 18.84 -9.69
C SER A 161 -9.66 17.93 -10.89
N ARG A 162 -8.87 17.97 -11.96
CA ARG A 162 -9.05 17.06 -13.10
C ARG A 162 -8.60 15.66 -12.74
N LEU A 163 -9.38 14.65 -13.13
CA LEU A 163 -8.98 13.25 -12.99
C LEU A 163 -7.84 12.90 -13.95
N VAL A 164 -6.76 12.36 -13.39
CA VAL A 164 -5.58 11.88 -14.11
C VAL A 164 -5.43 10.38 -13.87
N PRO A 165 -5.25 9.56 -14.93
CA PRO A 165 -5.08 8.12 -14.77
C PRO A 165 -3.79 7.81 -14.00
N VAL A 166 -3.89 6.83 -13.10
CA VAL A 166 -2.75 6.25 -12.39
C VAL A 166 -2.14 5.17 -13.27
N SER A 167 -0.86 5.30 -13.59
CA SER A 167 -0.18 4.31 -14.43
C SER A 167 -0.16 2.93 -13.76
N HIS A 168 -0.37 1.87 -14.54
CA HIS A 168 -0.26 0.51 -14.03
C HIS A 168 1.15 0.16 -13.52
N ALA A 169 2.19 0.81 -14.06
CA ALA A 169 3.55 0.70 -13.54
C ALA A 169 3.65 1.20 -12.09
N LEU A 170 2.98 2.30 -11.77
CA LEU A 170 2.87 2.80 -10.39
C LEU A 170 2.06 1.83 -9.53
N THR A 171 0.91 1.34 -10.01
CA THR A 171 0.11 0.33 -9.29
C THR A 171 0.93 -0.91 -8.92
N ARG A 172 1.72 -1.45 -9.86
CA ARG A 172 2.59 -2.61 -9.58
C ARG A 172 3.64 -2.30 -8.51
N LYS A 173 4.22 -1.09 -8.52
CA LYS A 173 5.19 -0.67 -7.49
C LYS A 173 4.58 -0.53 -6.09
N TRP A 174 3.29 -0.23 -5.99
CA TRP A 174 2.59 -0.19 -4.70
C TRP A 174 2.11 -1.57 -4.24
N ALA A 175 1.97 -2.51 -5.17
CA ALA A 175 1.58 -3.91 -4.92
C ALA A 175 2.67 -4.77 -4.27
N ILE A 176 3.79 -4.16 -3.88
CA ILE A 176 4.98 -4.82 -3.31
C ILE A 176 4.71 -5.40 -1.92
N TRP A 177 3.63 -4.94 -1.28
CA TRP A 177 3.08 -5.47 -0.04
C TRP A 177 1.84 -6.29 -0.36
N ALA A 178 2.06 -7.53 -0.82
CA ALA A 178 0.99 -8.30 -1.41
C ALA A 178 -0.22 -8.47 -0.47
N GLY A 179 0.05 -8.77 0.81
CA GLY A 179 -0.99 -8.96 1.81
C GLY A 179 -1.74 -7.69 2.22
N SER A 180 -1.31 -6.49 1.84
CA SER A 180 -2.03 -5.25 2.22
C SER A 180 -2.79 -4.63 1.05
N ASN A 181 -2.22 -4.59 -0.16
CA ASN A 181 -2.69 -3.69 -1.21
C ASN A 181 -2.74 -4.30 -2.62
N SER A 182 -2.43 -5.58 -2.83
CA SER A 182 -2.23 -6.09 -4.19
C SER A 182 -3.40 -6.88 -4.79
N VAL A 183 -4.39 -7.33 -4.01
CA VAL A 183 -5.53 -8.09 -4.55
C VAL A 183 -6.33 -7.23 -5.53
N MET A 184 -6.63 -7.80 -6.69
CA MET A 184 -7.54 -7.24 -7.69
C MET A 184 -8.64 -8.27 -7.97
N THR A 185 -9.89 -7.82 -7.92
CA THR A 185 -11.07 -8.68 -8.09
C THR A 185 -12.16 -7.91 -8.83
N ASN A 186 -13.27 -8.60 -9.13
CA ASN A 186 -14.46 -7.99 -9.72
C ASN A 186 -15.70 -8.30 -8.87
N GLY A 187 -16.83 -7.69 -9.20
CA GLY A 187 -18.07 -7.86 -8.43
C GLY A 187 -18.58 -9.31 -8.39
N ILE A 188 -18.33 -10.11 -9.43
CA ILE A 188 -18.77 -11.51 -9.51
C ILE A 188 -17.98 -12.37 -8.52
N ASP A 189 -16.66 -12.26 -8.52
CA ASP A 189 -15.80 -13.00 -7.62
C ASP A 189 -15.91 -12.51 -6.18
N TYR A 190 -16.04 -11.21 -5.97
CA TYR A 190 -16.25 -10.66 -4.63
C TYR A 190 -17.57 -11.13 -4.03
N ALA A 191 -18.62 -11.35 -4.84
CA ALA A 191 -19.86 -11.96 -4.37
C ALA A 191 -19.68 -13.42 -3.91
N LYS A 192 -18.76 -14.19 -4.51
CA LYS A 192 -18.41 -15.54 -4.03
C LYS A 192 -17.74 -15.47 -2.66
N TRP A 193 -16.79 -14.55 -2.49
CA TRP A 193 -16.14 -14.29 -1.20
C TRP A 193 -17.11 -13.83 -0.11
N MET A 194 -18.05 -12.93 -0.43
CA MET A 194 -19.09 -12.52 0.51
C MET A 194 -19.97 -13.72 0.92
N ASN A 195 -20.39 -14.55 -0.03
CA ASN A 195 -21.19 -15.73 0.27
C ASN A 195 -20.43 -16.76 1.13
N PHE A 196 -19.14 -16.97 0.87
CA PHE A 196 -18.29 -17.82 1.71
C PHE A 196 -18.32 -17.38 3.18
N HIS A 197 -18.15 -16.08 3.45
CA HIS A 197 -18.24 -15.55 4.80
C HIS A 197 -19.63 -15.66 5.43
N LEU A 198 -20.69 -15.47 4.64
CA LEU A 198 -22.07 -15.63 5.10
C LEU A 198 -22.45 -17.10 5.33
N ASN A 199 -21.65 -18.05 4.83
CA ASN A 199 -21.83 -19.49 4.98
C ASN A 199 -20.81 -20.11 5.96
N ASP A 200 -20.44 -19.36 7.01
CA ASP A 200 -19.48 -19.78 8.05
C ASP A 200 -18.11 -20.24 7.51
N GLY A 201 -17.69 -19.72 6.37
CA GLY A 201 -16.44 -20.10 5.73
C GLY A 201 -16.46 -21.50 5.11
N LYS A 202 -17.63 -21.96 4.68
CA LYS A 202 -17.78 -23.21 3.91
C LYS A 202 -18.00 -22.91 2.43
N ASP A 203 -17.34 -23.71 1.60
CA ASP A 203 -17.57 -23.73 0.16
C ASP A 203 -19.03 -24.12 -0.14
N LYS A 204 -19.52 -23.73 -1.32
CA LYS A 204 -20.87 -24.10 -1.78
C LYS A 204 -20.96 -25.57 -2.15
#